data_AF-A0A1F2WTM0-F1
#
_entry.id   AF-A0A1F2WTM0-F1
#
_cell.length_a   1.000
_cell.length_b   1.000
_cell.length_c   1.000
_cell.angle_alpha   90.00
_cell.angle_beta   90.00
_cell.angle_gamma   90.00
#
_symmetry.space_group_name_H-M   'P 1'
#
loop_
_entity.id
_entity.type
_entity.pdbx_description
1 polymer ?
#
loop_
_entity_poly.entity_id
_entity_poly.type
_entity_poly.pdbx_seq_one_letter_code
_entity_poly.pdbx_strand_id
1 'polypeptide(L)'
;MQGKTGSESWQEVWDKSVNGPRALIDCWQEIPCDPCQEACAQGSIVLSSGICAPPALHAEKCNGCGKCVAICPGMAIFLVDRSIGSGLARVTVPYEMRDEIRLGGEAWAVDGEGNYLAEGRITRVSGAGRPGRTMLLTIEVPEEWALKVRGVRGRRKLLEEPEEVEAIEAVEDFAFCRCEEIDYSRLREIITQGEFRSLPALRRFSRAGLGYCQGRFCQSILRSQFLADCPEEDREVESFRVRAPVRPVKLSRLGGEDG
;
A
#
# COMPACT_ATOMS: atom_id res chain seq x y z
N MET A 1 -7.28 -7.98 -13.55
CA MET A 1 -7.05 -9.21 -14.36
C MET A 1 -7.45 -10.42 -13.51
N GLN A 2 -8.52 -11.14 -13.86
CA GLN A 2 -8.95 -12.36 -13.15
C GLN A 2 -8.29 -13.57 -13.81
N GLY A 3 -7.50 -14.33 -13.04
CA GLY A 3 -6.92 -15.59 -13.52
C GLY A 3 -8.02 -16.57 -13.93
N LYS A 4 -7.92 -17.11 -15.15
CA LYS A 4 -8.94 -17.89 -15.88
C LYS A 4 -9.38 -19.22 -15.24
N THR A 5 -8.99 -19.52 -14.00
CA THR A 5 -9.26 -20.80 -13.31
C THR A 5 -9.84 -20.64 -11.90
N GLY A 6 -10.00 -19.41 -11.38
CA GLY A 6 -10.29 -19.17 -9.96
C GLY A 6 -11.75 -19.16 -9.52
N SER A 7 -12.71 -18.83 -10.39
CA SER A 7 -14.07 -18.48 -9.95
C SER A 7 -14.87 -19.63 -9.35
N GLU A 8 -14.78 -20.84 -9.91
CA GLU A 8 -15.48 -22.03 -9.39
C GLU A 8 -14.85 -22.56 -8.10
N SER A 9 -13.52 -22.51 -8.01
CA SER A 9 -12.77 -22.89 -6.80
C SER A 9 -13.05 -21.94 -5.62
N TRP A 10 -13.22 -20.64 -5.89
CA TRP A 10 -13.51 -19.66 -4.85
C TRP A 10 -14.93 -19.78 -4.30
N GLN A 11 -15.90 -20.15 -5.14
CA GLN A 11 -17.26 -20.36 -4.67
C GLN A 11 -17.34 -21.56 -3.72
N GLU A 12 -16.65 -22.67 -4.04
CA GLU A 12 -16.58 -23.82 -3.13
C GLU A 12 -15.95 -23.45 -1.78
N VAL A 13 -14.86 -22.70 -1.81
CA VAL A 13 -14.21 -22.16 -0.59
C VAL A 13 -15.18 -21.28 0.21
N TRP A 14 -15.91 -20.40 -0.48
CA TRP A 14 -16.88 -19.50 0.12
C TRP A 14 -18.00 -20.26 0.83
N ASP A 15 -18.57 -21.25 0.17
CA ASP A 15 -19.66 -22.06 0.71
C ASP A 15 -19.22 -22.87 1.93
N LYS A 16 -17.97 -23.35 1.94
CA LYS A 16 -17.40 -24.07 3.10
C LYS A 16 -16.98 -23.16 4.25
N SER A 17 -16.76 -21.87 3.99
CA SER A 17 -16.33 -20.91 5.01
C SER A 17 -17.39 -20.59 6.08
N VAL A 18 -18.63 -21.05 5.89
CA VAL A 18 -19.69 -21.01 6.93
C VAL A 18 -19.33 -21.86 8.15
N ASN A 19 -18.51 -22.91 7.96
CA ASN A 19 -18.05 -23.82 9.02
C ASN A 19 -16.66 -23.42 9.56
N GLY A 20 -16.30 -22.14 9.44
CA GLY A 20 -15.03 -21.57 9.90
C GLY A 20 -14.07 -21.24 8.76
N PRO A 21 -12.85 -20.75 9.08
CA PRO A 21 -11.95 -20.19 8.09
C PRO A 21 -11.49 -21.22 7.06
N ARG A 22 -11.40 -20.79 5.80
CA ARG A 22 -10.82 -21.54 4.68
C ARG A 22 -9.78 -20.68 3.97
N ALA A 23 -8.73 -21.31 3.46
CA ALA A 23 -7.78 -20.61 2.61
C ALA A 23 -8.46 -20.19 1.30
N LEU A 24 -8.11 -19.03 0.77
CA LEU A 24 -8.49 -18.57 -0.55
C LEU A 24 -7.19 -18.31 -1.30
N ILE A 25 -6.98 -18.99 -2.43
CA ILE A 25 -5.74 -18.89 -3.21
C ILE A 25 -6.01 -18.06 -4.46
N ASP A 26 -5.21 -17.01 -4.63
CA ASP A 26 -5.19 -16.12 -5.80
C ASP A 26 -3.80 -16.07 -6.44
N CYS A 27 -3.11 -17.22 -6.42
CA CYS A 27 -1.80 -17.39 -7.04
C CYS A 27 -1.98 -17.84 -8.49
N TRP A 28 -1.42 -17.09 -9.43
CA TRP A 28 -1.50 -17.35 -10.88
C TRP A 28 -0.13 -17.47 -11.54
N GLN A 29 0.94 -17.44 -10.75
CA GLN A 29 2.32 -17.46 -11.25
C GLN A 29 2.80 -18.90 -11.49
N GLU A 30 3.25 -19.19 -12.70
CA GLU A 30 3.84 -20.48 -13.07
C GLU A 30 5.34 -20.51 -12.77
N ILE A 31 5.70 -20.43 -11.49
CA ILE A 31 7.10 -20.38 -11.00
C ILE A 31 7.39 -21.57 -10.08
N PRO A 32 8.65 -22.04 -9.95
CA PRO A 32 8.99 -23.16 -9.09
C PRO A 32 8.86 -22.78 -7.60
N CYS A 33 7.64 -22.84 -7.07
CA CYS A 33 7.27 -22.35 -5.73
C CYS A 33 6.18 -23.23 -5.09
N ASP A 34 6.55 -24.01 -4.08
CA ASP A 34 5.69 -24.90 -3.29
C ASP A 34 5.64 -24.67 -1.75
N PRO A 35 6.15 -23.58 -1.13
CA PRO A 35 6.07 -23.38 0.33
C PRO A 35 4.67 -23.52 0.92
N CYS A 36 3.63 -23.18 0.14
CA CYS A 36 2.23 -23.30 0.58
C CYS A 36 1.77 -24.75 0.69
N GLN A 37 2.23 -25.65 -0.18
CA GLN A 37 1.98 -27.09 -0.11
C GLN A 37 2.77 -27.70 1.04
N GLU A 38 4.07 -27.40 1.16
CA GLU A 38 4.91 -27.93 2.24
C GLU A 38 4.41 -27.51 3.63
N ALA A 39 3.95 -26.27 3.79
CA ALA A 39 3.40 -25.79 5.05
C ALA A 39 2.02 -26.39 5.41
N CYS A 40 1.33 -27.01 4.46
CA CYS A 40 -0.03 -27.51 4.63
C CYS A 40 -0.04 -28.92 5.25
N ALA A 41 -0.03 -28.97 6.60
CA ALA A 41 -0.14 -30.23 7.33
C ALA A 41 -1.44 -31.04 7.06
N GLN A 42 -2.46 -30.40 6.48
CA GLN A 42 -3.73 -31.05 6.11
C GLN A 42 -3.70 -31.68 4.70
N GLY A 43 -2.66 -31.42 3.90
CA GLY A 43 -2.62 -31.82 2.49
C GLY A 43 -3.76 -31.23 1.68
N SER A 44 -4.24 -30.03 2.05
CA SER A 44 -5.33 -29.34 1.36
C SER A 44 -4.85 -28.58 0.13
N ILE A 45 -3.58 -28.19 0.08
CA ILE A 45 -2.99 -27.44 -1.04
C ILE A 45 -2.16 -28.41 -1.87
N VAL A 46 -2.40 -28.47 -3.18
CA VAL A 46 -1.73 -29.41 -4.10
C VAL A 46 -1.31 -28.68 -5.38
N LEU A 47 -0.08 -28.93 -5.83
CA LEU A 47 0.44 -28.54 -7.14
C LEU A 47 0.29 -29.72 -8.11
N SER A 48 -0.66 -29.63 -9.04
CA SER A 48 -1.11 -30.77 -9.85
C SER A 48 -0.13 -31.23 -10.93
N SER A 49 0.57 -30.30 -11.59
CA SER A 49 1.46 -30.58 -12.73
C SER A 49 2.95 -30.31 -12.45
N GLY A 50 3.35 -30.38 -11.17
CA GLY A 50 4.72 -30.15 -10.71
C GLY A 50 4.91 -28.79 -10.03
N ILE A 51 6.14 -28.49 -9.63
CA ILE A 51 6.46 -27.32 -8.77
C ILE A 51 6.11 -25.96 -9.40
N CYS A 52 5.99 -25.88 -10.72
CA CYS A 52 5.59 -24.65 -11.43
C CYS A 52 4.08 -24.49 -11.57
N ALA A 53 3.27 -25.46 -11.14
CA ALA A 53 1.82 -25.37 -11.25
C ALA A 53 1.26 -24.40 -10.20
N PRO A 54 0.28 -23.53 -10.55
CA PRO A 54 -0.45 -22.77 -9.56
C PRO A 54 -1.13 -23.72 -8.54
N PRO A 55 -1.06 -23.42 -7.24
CA PRO A 55 -1.59 -24.31 -6.21
C PRO A 55 -3.12 -24.34 -6.25
N ALA A 56 -3.69 -25.55 -6.19
CA ALA A 56 -5.12 -25.78 -6.03
C ALA A 56 -5.45 -26.09 -4.56
N LEU A 57 -6.64 -25.69 -4.11
CA LEU A 57 -7.11 -25.95 -2.75
C LEU A 57 -8.27 -26.95 -2.73
N HIS A 58 -8.16 -27.97 -1.91
CA HIS A 58 -9.26 -28.83 -1.48
C HIS A 58 -9.91 -28.25 -0.21
N ALA A 59 -10.98 -27.48 -0.39
CA ALA A 59 -11.63 -26.71 0.68
C ALA A 59 -12.12 -27.60 1.85
N GLU A 60 -12.52 -28.84 1.57
CA GLU A 60 -13.00 -29.82 2.56
C GLU A 60 -11.96 -30.19 3.62
N LYS A 61 -10.69 -30.25 3.24
CA LYS A 61 -9.59 -30.63 4.15
C LYS A 61 -9.03 -29.41 4.90
N CYS A 62 -9.35 -28.20 4.44
CA CYS A 62 -8.74 -26.99 4.97
C CYS A 62 -9.38 -26.61 6.31
N ASN A 63 -8.55 -26.39 7.33
CA ASN A 63 -9.00 -25.92 8.65
C ASN A 63 -8.73 -24.42 8.89
N GLY A 64 -8.22 -23.70 7.88
CA GLY A 64 -7.96 -22.27 7.97
C GLY A 64 -6.86 -21.86 8.95
N CYS A 65 -5.86 -22.71 9.23
CA CYS A 65 -4.81 -22.39 10.20
C CYS A 65 -3.90 -21.19 9.84
N GLY A 66 -3.89 -20.74 8.59
CA GLY A 66 -3.15 -19.55 8.14
C GLY A 66 -1.63 -19.73 7.92
N LYS A 67 -1.07 -20.93 8.08
CA LYS A 67 0.37 -21.17 7.84
C LYS A 67 0.79 -20.87 6.39
N CYS A 68 -0.05 -21.25 5.43
CA CYS A 68 0.16 -20.96 4.01
C CYS A 68 0.15 -19.46 3.70
N VAL A 69 -0.67 -18.68 4.40
CA VAL A 69 -0.70 -17.21 4.28
C VAL A 69 0.62 -16.61 4.77
N ALA A 70 1.11 -17.08 5.92
CA ALA A 70 2.33 -16.54 6.55
C ALA A 70 3.64 -16.87 5.81
N ILE A 71 3.66 -17.93 4.99
CA ILE A 71 4.87 -18.38 4.27
C ILE A 71 4.85 -18.01 2.78
N CYS A 72 3.72 -17.53 2.26
CA CYS A 72 3.58 -17.25 0.84
C CYS A 72 4.47 -16.08 0.41
N PRO A 73 5.51 -16.29 -0.42
CA PRO A 73 6.39 -15.21 -0.85
C PRO A 73 5.67 -14.21 -1.77
N GLY A 74 4.64 -14.68 -2.50
CA GLY A 74 3.83 -13.85 -3.38
C GLY A 74 2.64 -13.18 -2.70
N MET A 75 2.42 -13.38 -1.40
CA MET A 75 1.28 -12.83 -0.66
C MET A 75 -0.09 -13.10 -1.32
N ALA A 76 -0.22 -14.25 -1.99
CA ALA A 76 -1.35 -14.59 -2.85
C ALA A 76 -2.35 -15.56 -2.20
N ILE A 77 -2.26 -15.75 -0.89
CA ILE A 77 -3.14 -16.65 -0.13
C ILE A 77 -3.76 -15.85 1.02
N PHE A 78 -5.06 -16.02 1.21
CA PHE A 78 -5.86 -15.32 2.22
C PHE A 78 -6.65 -16.34 3.04
N LEU A 79 -7.26 -15.91 4.15
CA LEU A 79 -8.32 -16.70 4.80
C LEU A 79 -9.64 -15.98 4.66
N VAL A 80 -10.70 -16.71 4.33
CA VAL A 80 -12.08 -16.24 4.38
C VAL A 80 -12.87 -17.05 5.39
N ASP A 81 -13.63 -16.38 6.24
CA ASP A 81 -14.43 -16.97 7.30
C ASP A 81 -15.80 -16.29 7.35
N ARG A 82 -16.85 -17.04 7.00
CA ARG A 82 -18.25 -16.61 7.01
C ARG A 82 -19.01 -17.16 8.23
N SER A 83 -18.33 -17.78 9.18
CA SER A 83 -18.97 -18.38 10.36
C SER A 83 -19.61 -17.36 11.33
N ILE A 84 -19.37 -16.06 11.14
CA ILE A 84 -19.96 -15.01 11.97
C ILE A 84 -21.46 -14.80 11.71
N GLY A 85 -21.97 -15.16 10.52
CA GLY A 85 -23.41 -15.25 10.23
C GLY A 85 -24.21 -13.94 10.25
N SER A 86 -23.55 -12.78 10.30
CA SER A 86 -24.19 -11.47 10.49
C SER A 86 -24.15 -10.58 9.23
N GLY A 87 -24.06 -11.16 8.02
CA GLY A 87 -23.82 -10.41 6.78
C GLY A 87 -22.40 -9.85 6.66
N LEU A 88 -21.53 -10.23 7.60
CA LEU A 88 -20.12 -9.88 7.66
C LEU A 88 -19.28 -11.14 7.43
N ALA A 89 -18.05 -10.94 7.00
CA ALA A 89 -17.05 -11.99 6.90
C ALA A 89 -15.72 -11.48 7.45
N ARG A 90 -14.91 -12.41 7.97
CA ARG A 90 -13.55 -12.13 8.37
C ARG A 90 -12.61 -12.52 7.24
N VAL A 91 -11.79 -11.59 6.80
CA VAL A 91 -10.73 -11.84 5.82
C VAL A 91 -9.38 -11.66 6.49
N THR A 92 -8.51 -12.68 6.40
CA THR A 92 -7.14 -12.57 6.88
C THR A 92 -6.19 -12.35 5.70
N VAL A 93 -5.44 -11.26 5.74
CA VAL A 93 -4.47 -10.87 4.72
C VAL A 93 -3.04 -10.87 5.27
N PRO A 94 -2.03 -11.20 4.45
CA PRO A 94 -0.64 -10.91 4.76
C PRO A 94 -0.41 -9.39 4.78
N TYR A 95 0.42 -8.92 5.69
CA TYR A 95 0.67 -7.50 5.90
C TYR A 95 2.13 -7.22 6.23
N GLU A 96 2.78 -6.51 5.33
CA GLU A 96 4.20 -6.11 5.44
C GLU A 96 4.39 -4.59 5.44
N MET A 97 3.29 -3.85 5.45
CA MET A 97 3.33 -2.39 5.47
C MET A 97 3.72 -1.90 6.87
N ARG A 98 4.52 -0.82 6.93
CA ARG A 98 5.03 -0.25 8.19
C ARG A 98 4.03 0.67 8.91
N ASP A 99 2.75 0.69 8.53
CA ASP A 99 1.77 1.50 9.25
C ASP A 99 1.44 0.85 10.60
N GLU A 100 1.20 1.67 11.63
CA GLU A 100 0.77 1.19 12.95
C GLU A 100 -0.67 0.69 12.90
N ILE A 101 -0.87 -0.59 12.57
CA ILE A 101 -2.16 -1.27 12.71
C ILE A 101 -2.29 -1.81 14.15
N ARG A 102 -3.37 -1.47 14.82
CA ARG A 102 -3.69 -1.95 16.17
C ARG A 102 -4.93 -2.82 16.16
N LEU A 103 -4.96 -3.82 17.04
CA LEU A 103 -6.14 -4.63 17.29
C LEU A 103 -7.31 -3.72 17.68
N GLY A 104 -8.48 -3.95 17.09
CA GLY A 104 -9.70 -3.17 17.29
C GLY A 104 -9.76 -1.85 16.52
N GLY A 105 -8.66 -1.46 15.84
CA GLY A 105 -8.62 -0.27 14.99
C GLY A 105 -9.41 -0.45 13.70
N GLU A 106 -9.81 0.66 13.10
CA GLU A 106 -10.47 0.71 11.80
C GLU A 106 -9.43 0.81 10.69
N ALA A 107 -9.72 0.17 9.56
CA ALA A 107 -8.87 0.20 8.38
C ALA A 107 -9.69 0.00 7.11
N TRP A 108 -9.12 0.35 5.97
CA TRP A 108 -9.73 0.11 4.68
C TRP A 108 -9.32 -1.26 4.16
N ALA A 109 -10.31 -2.05 3.77
CA ALA A 109 -10.10 -3.24 2.95
C ALA A 109 -9.92 -2.82 1.49
N VAL A 110 -8.92 -3.38 0.83
CA VAL A 110 -8.61 -3.07 -0.58
C VAL A 110 -8.52 -4.33 -1.43
N ASP A 111 -8.74 -4.17 -2.73
CA ASP A 111 -8.53 -5.24 -3.72
C ASP A 111 -7.05 -5.45 -4.06
N GLY A 112 -6.77 -6.33 -5.03
CA GLY A 112 -5.40 -6.62 -5.49
C GLY A 112 -4.69 -5.46 -6.20
N GLU A 113 -5.41 -4.44 -6.63
CA GLU A 113 -4.86 -3.21 -7.23
C GLU A 113 -4.70 -2.08 -6.19
N GLY A 114 -5.25 -2.28 -4.99
CA GLY A 114 -5.21 -1.31 -3.90
C GLY A 114 -6.40 -0.33 -3.90
N ASN A 115 -7.43 -0.59 -4.69
CA ASN A 115 -8.67 0.20 -4.70
C ASN A 115 -9.47 -0.06 -3.42
N TYR A 116 -10.17 0.97 -2.94
CA TYR A 116 -11.05 0.86 -1.78
C TYR A 116 -12.23 -0.07 -2.08
N LEU A 117 -12.52 -0.99 -1.16
CA LEU A 117 -13.70 -1.86 -1.21
C LEU A 117 -14.69 -1.54 -0.09
N ALA A 118 -14.21 -1.57 1.14
CA ALA A 118 -15.03 -1.35 2.31
C ALA A 118 -14.19 -0.89 3.50
N GLU A 119 -14.84 -0.20 4.43
CA GLU A 119 -14.33 0.00 5.77
C GLU A 119 -14.49 -1.29 6.59
N GLY A 120 -13.52 -1.58 7.44
CA GLY A 120 -13.55 -2.76 8.29
C GLY A 120 -12.77 -2.59 9.59
N ARG A 121 -13.08 -3.45 10.55
CA ARG A 121 -12.44 -3.46 11.86
C ARG A 121 -11.43 -4.58 11.97
N ILE A 122 -10.25 -4.28 12.50
CA ILE A 122 -9.20 -5.28 12.75
C ILE A 122 -9.57 -6.11 13.98
N THR A 123 -9.93 -7.37 13.76
CA THR A 123 -10.37 -8.29 14.81
C THR A 123 -9.25 -9.22 15.30
N ARG A 124 -8.16 -9.35 14.54
CA ARG A 124 -7.00 -10.15 14.93
C ARG A 124 -5.72 -9.62 14.28
N VAL A 125 -4.64 -9.62 15.06
CA VAL A 125 -3.28 -9.38 14.59
C VAL A 125 -2.42 -10.54 15.06
N SER A 126 -1.68 -11.17 14.14
CA SER A 126 -0.75 -12.26 14.48
C SER A 126 0.58 -12.10 13.75
N GLY A 127 1.64 -12.71 14.31
CA GLY A 127 3.01 -12.52 13.80
C GLY A 127 3.68 -11.21 14.20
N ALA A 128 2.95 -10.28 14.83
CA ALA A 128 3.48 -9.03 15.34
C ALA A 128 4.65 -9.24 16.33
N GLY A 129 5.71 -8.43 16.18
CA GLY A 129 6.87 -8.42 17.09
C GLY A 129 7.94 -9.47 16.83
N ARG A 130 7.82 -10.32 15.78
CA ARG A 130 8.89 -11.23 15.35
C ARG A 130 9.62 -10.64 14.14
N PRO A 131 10.91 -10.28 14.25
CA PRO A 131 11.68 -9.74 13.14
C PRO A 131 11.67 -10.70 11.94
N GLY A 132 11.44 -10.15 10.73
CA GLY A 132 11.52 -10.91 9.48
C GLY A 132 10.36 -11.87 9.19
N ARG A 133 9.22 -11.74 9.87
CA ARG A 133 8.01 -12.52 9.57
C ARG A 133 6.86 -11.63 9.11
N THR A 134 6.13 -12.08 8.09
CA THR A 134 4.91 -11.48 7.60
C THR A 134 3.84 -11.45 8.71
N MET A 135 3.28 -10.27 8.98
CA MET A 135 2.16 -10.15 9.92
C MET A 135 0.88 -10.57 9.23
N LEU A 136 -0.05 -11.18 9.95
CA LEU A 136 -1.39 -11.47 9.44
C LEU A 136 -2.40 -10.59 10.15
N LEU A 137 -3.22 -9.89 9.36
CA LEU A 137 -4.31 -9.06 9.84
C LEU A 137 -5.63 -9.69 9.45
N THR A 138 -6.52 -9.88 10.41
CA THR A 138 -7.91 -10.23 10.14
C THR A 138 -8.77 -8.98 10.23
N ILE A 139 -9.42 -8.64 9.12
CA ILE A 139 -10.36 -7.53 9.01
C ILE A 139 -11.78 -8.08 8.83
N GLU A 140 -12.74 -7.47 9.51
CA GLU A 140 -14.16 -7.74 9.34
C GLU A 140 -14.74 -6.79 8.29
N VAL A 141 -15.38 -7.34 7.27
CA VAL A 141 -15.93 -6.62 6.10
C VAL A 141 -17.30 -7.17 5.72
N PRO A 142 -18.13 -6.44 4.95
CA PRO A 142 -19.35 -7.01 4.37
C PRO A 142 -19.06 -8.24 3.50
N GLU A 143 -19.93 -9.25 3.55
CA GLU A 143 -19.74 -10.54 2.87
C GLU A 143 -19.48 -10.41 1.36
N GLU A 144 -20.11 -9.44 0.70
CA GLU A 144 -19.97 -9.17 -0.74
C GLU A 144 -18.53 -8.84 -1.17
N TRP A 145 -17.70 -8.33 -0.24
CA TRP A 145 -16.31 -7.96 -0.51
C TRP A 145 -15.32 -9.07 -0.14
N ALA A 146 -15.74 -10.07 0.63
CA ALA A 146 -14.84 -11.04 1.25
C ALA A 146 -13.94 -11.79 0.26
N LEU A 147 -14.48 -12.15 -0.91
CA LEU A 147 -13.72 -12.82 -1.97
C LEU A 147 -12.82 -11.88 -2.77
N LYS A 148 -12.99 -10.56 -2.66
CA LYS A 148 -12.22 -9.53 -3.38
C LYS A 148 -11.11 -8.89 -2.54
N VAL A 149 -11.22 -8.91 -1.21
CA VAL A 149 -10.22 -8.30 -0.33
C VAL A 149 -8.87 -9.01 -0.48
N ARG A 150 -7.82 -8.22 -0.74
CA ARG A 150 -6.42 -8.71 -0.86
C ARG A 150 -5.44 -7.94 0.02
N GLY A 151 -5.85 -6.81 0.58
CA GLY A 151 -5.00 -6.02 1.44
C GLY A 151 -5.78 -5.15 2.43
N VAL A 152 -5.01 -4.51 3.31
CA VAL A 152 -5.51 -3.56 4.30
C VAL A 152 -4.65 -2.29 4.23
N ARG A 153 -5.28 -1.11 4.28
CA ARG A 153 -4.58 0.19 4.42
C ARG A 153 -5.07 0.90 5.68
N GLY A 154 -4.15 1.22 6.58
CA GLY A 154 -4.44 2.02 7.79
C GLY A 154 -4.36 3.54 7.56
N ARG A 155 -3.59 3.98 6.56
CA ARG A 155 -3.13 5.37 6.46
C ARG A 155 -4.16 6.39 5.91
N ARG A 156 -5.26 5.96 5.28
CA ARG A 156 -6.14 6.89 4.54
C ARG A 156 -7.39 7.37 5.29
N LYS A 157 -7.75 6.77 6.45
CA LYS A 157 -8.76 7.35 7.35
C LYS A 157 -8.29 8.65 8.06
N LEU A 158 -6.99 8.97 7.99
CA LEU A 158 -6.43 10.22 8.53
C LEU A 158 -6.38 11.37 7.51
N LEU A 159 -6.76 11.12 6.26
CA LEU A 159 -6.76 12.10 5.17
C LEU A 159 -8.04 11.86 4.35
N GLU A 160 -9.19 12.12 4.95
CA GLU A 160 -10.43 12.22 4.17
C GLU A 160 -10.25 13.39 3.18
N GLU A 161 -10.36 13.08 1.89
CA GLU A 161 -10.43 14.11 0.86
C GLU A 161 -11.77 14.84 1.07
N PRO A 162 -11.78 16.17 1.25
CA PRO A 162 -13.02 16.89 1.50
C PRO A 162 -14.00 16.68 0.34
N GLU A 163 -15.24 16.28 0.66
CA GLU A 163 -16.30 16.02 -0.33
C GLU A 163 -16.65 17.28 -1.13
N GLU A 164 -16.49 18.45 -0.49
CA GLU A 164 -16.70 19.76 -1.08
C GLU A 164 -15.45 20.61 -0.88
N VAL A 165 -14.81 20.99 -1.99
CA VAL A 165 -13.77 22.02 -2.00
C VAL A 165 -14.44 23.29 -2.50
N GLU A 166 -14.67 24.25 -1.61
CA GLU A 166 -15.13 25.58 -2.04
C GLU A 166 -14.08 26.15 -3.00
N ALA A 167 -14.52 26.49 -4.22
CA ALA A 167 -13.68 27.18 -5.19
C ALA A 167 -13.39 28.59 -4.64
N ILE A 168 -12.20 28.77 -4.09
CA ILE A 168 -11.69 30.09 -3.74
C ILE A 168 -11.42 30.82 -5.06
N GLU A 169 -11.74 32.12 -5.12
CA GLU A 169 -11.30 32.96 -6.25
C GLU A 169 -9.80 32.73 -6.46
N ALA A 170 -9.42 32.45 -7.71
CA ALA A 170 -8.06 32.14 -8.05
C ALA A 170 -7.17 33.31 -7.63
N VAL A 171 -6.40 33.12 -6.56
CA VAL A 171 -5.37 34.09 -6.18
C VAL A 171 -4.35 34.08 -7.33
N GLU A 172 -4.18 35.21 -8.00
CA GLU A 172 -3.32 35.31 -9.20
C GLU A 172 -1.87 34.89 -8.90
N ASP A 173 -1.39 35.18 -7.70
CA ASP A 173 -0.05 34.80 -7.25
C ASP A 173 0.04 34.63 -5.73
N PHE A 174 0.93 33.74 -5.29
CA PHE A 174 1.15 33.45 -3.88
C PHE A 174 2.58 32.97 -3.63
N ALA A 175 3.03 33.09 -2.38
CA ALA A 175 4.35 32.61 -1.98
C ALA A 175 4.42 31.07 -2.06
N PHE A 176 4.99 30.56 -3.16
CA PHE A 176 5.15 29.13 -3.40
C PHE A 176 6.21 28.50 -2.50
N CYS A 177 7.39 29.12 -2.38
CA CYS A 177 8.48 28.67 -1.52
C CYS A 177 8.93 29.79 -0.59
N ARG A 178 8.33 29.85 0.60
CA ARG A 178 8.62 30.85 1.63
C ARG A 178 10.08 30.89 2.10
N CYS A 179 10.81 29.78 2.02
CA CYS A 179 12.21 29.75 2.46
C CYS A 179 13.19 30.38 1.47
N GLU A 180 12.83 30.44 0.19
CA GLU A 180 13.67 31.00 -0.87
C GLU A 180 13.00 32.21 -1.51
N GLU A 181 11.88 32.66 -0.94
CA GLU A 181 11.08 33.81 -1.38
C GLU A 181 10.71 33.72 -2.86
N ILE A 182 10.21 32.55 -3.27
CA ILE A 182 9.76 32.28 -4.64
C ILE A 182 8.24 32.33 -4.68
N ASP A 183 7.70 33.21 -5.51
CA ASP A 183 6.28 33.31 -5.82
C ASP A 183 5.87 32.29 -6.91
N TYR A 184 4.58 32.00 -7.00
CA TYR A 184 4.04 31.01 -7.93
C TYR A 184 4.19 31.46 -9.39
N SER A 185 3.95 32.75 -9.67
CA SER A 185 4.18 33.36 -10.98
C SER A 185 5.62 33.17 -11.46
N ARG A 186 6.59 33.42 -10.57
CA ARG A 186 8.01 33.25 -10.86
C ARG A 186 8.37 31.80 -11.14
N LEU A 187 7.80 30.85 -10.39
CA LEU A 187 7.99 29.44 -10.66
C LEU A 187 7.45 29.05 -12.05
N ARG A 188 6.24 29.52 -12.37
CA ARG A 188 5.59 29.29 -13.67
C ARG A 188 6.40 29.84 -14.83
N GLU A 189 6.94 31.05 -14.70
CA GLU A 189 7.87 31.63 -15.68
C GLU A 189 9.09 30.72 -15.89
N ILE A 190 9.71 30.28 -14.80
CA ILE A 190 10.88 29.39 -14.86
C ILE A 190 10.54 28.10 -15.60
N ILE A 191 9.45 27.43 -15.25
CA ILE A 191 9.03 26.17 -15.89
C ILE A 191 8.71 26.38 -17.38
N THR A 192 8.04 27.48 -17.72
CA THR A 192 7.63 27.76 -19.10
C THR A 192 8.82 28.17 -19.98
N GLN A 193 9.79 28.91 -19.43
CA GLN A 193 10.99 29.34 -20.15
C GLN A 193 12.10 28.27 -20.17
N GLY A 194 12.12 27.39 -19.18
CA GLY A 194 13.14 26.37 -19.02
C GLY A 194 12.67 25.03 -19.55
N GLU A 195 13.40 24.48 -20.52
CA GLU A 195 13.22 23.10 -20.96
C GLU A 195 13.79 22.12 -19.93
N PHE A 196 13.11 21.95 -18.79
CA PHE A 196 13.53 21.03 -17.73
C PHE A 196 13.05 19.62 -18.01
N ARG A 197 13.97 18.66 -17.98
CA ARG A 197 13.68 17.23 -18.12
C ARG A 197 13.65 16.45 -16.80
N SER A 198 14.01 17.10 -15.69
CA SER A 198 14.01 16.44 -14.39
C SER A 198 13.69 17.39 -13.24
N LEU A 199 12.96 16.89 -12.26
CA LEU A 199 12.60 17.63 -11.05
C LEU A 199 13.84 18.12 -10.26
N PRO A 200 14.95 17.35 -10.15
CA PRO A 200 16.19 17.87 -9.55
C PRO A 200 16.80 19.05 -10.31
N ALA A 201 16.71 19.10 -11.64
CA ALA A 201 17.19 20.25 -12.41
C ALA A 201 16.35 21.49 -12.14
N LEU A 202 15.02 21.36 -12.20
CA LEU A 202 14.08 22.44 -11.86
C LEU A 202 14.30 22.95 -10.43
N ARG A 203 14.46 22.06 -9.45
CA ARG A 203 14.77 22.41 -8.04
C ARG A 203 16.05 23.21 -7.91
N ARG A 204 17.11 22.85 -8.63
CA ARG A 204 18.40 23.57 -8.57
C ARG A 204 18.30 24.96 -9.20
N PHE A 205 17.61 25.06 -10.32
CA PHE A 205 17.47 26.31 -11.05
C PHE A 205 16.53 27.27 -10.34
N SER A 206 15.31 26.82 -10.00
CA SER A 206 14.33 27.64 -9.27
C SER A 206 14.76 27.91 -7.83
N ARG A 207 15.65 27.08 -7.26
CA ARG A 207 15.98 26.99 -5.83
C ARG A 207 14.82 26.50 -4.94
N ALA A 208 13.62 26.28 -5.48
CA ALA A 208 12.47 25.85 -4.71
C ALA A 208 12.75 24.52 -3.98
N GLY A 209 12.63 24.54 -2.65
CA GLY A 209 12.94 23.39 -1.81
C GLY A 209 14.41 23.22 -1.44
N LEU A 210 15.28 24.21 -1.70
CA LEU A 210 16.66 24.25 -1.17
C LEU A 210 16.80 24.98 0.17
N GLY A 211 15.78 25.72 0.59
CA GLY A 211 15.83 26.49 1.84
C GLY A 211 15.71 25.65 3.11
N TYR A 212 15.50 26.30 4.25
CA TYR A 212 15.50 25.67 5.59
C TYR A 212 14.54 24.47 5.71
N CYS A 213 13.38 24.52 5.03
CA CYS A 213 12.41 23.43 5.03
C CYS A 213 12.83 22.21 4.19
N GLN A 214 13.85 22.35 3.33
CA GLN A 214 14.35 21.30 2.42
C GLN A 214 13.26 20.67 1.54
N GLY A 215 12.25 21.46 1.15
CA GLY A 215 11.19 21.00 0.25
C GLY A 215 9.99 20.33 0.91
N ARG A 216 9.96 20.19 2.24
CA ARG A 216 8.86 19.48 2.95
C ARG A 216 7.45 19.99 2.62
N PHE A 217 7.31 21.26 2.29
CA PHE A 217 6.01 21.88 1.99
C PHE A 217 5.76 22.06 0.49
N CYS A 218 6.79 22.41 -0.28
CA CYS A 218 6.63 22.74 -1.70
C CYS A 218 6.93 21.58 -2.65
N GLN A 219 7.55 20.48 -2.20
CA GLN A 219 7.96 19.39 -3.09
C GLN A 219 6.79 18.72 -3.82
N SER A 220 5.70 18.43 -3.12
CA SER A 220 4.52 17.77 -3.72
C SER A 220 3.90 18.65 -4.80
N ILE A 221 3.74 19.94 -4.50
CA ILE A 221 3.19 20.93 -5.43
C ILE A 221 4.15 21.15 -6.61
N LEU A 222 5.46 21.30 -6.35
CA LEU A 222 6.48 21.45 -7.41
C LEU A 222 6.45 20.26 -8.37
N ARG A 223 6.37 19.05 -7.82
CA ARG A 223 6.26 17.82 -8.61
C ARG A 223 4.97 17.82 -9.43
N SER A 224 3.84 18.20 -8.85
CA SER A 224 2.57 18.28 -9.57
C SER A 224 2.64 19.25 -10.74
N GLN A 225 3.21 20.44 -10.55
CA GLN A 225 3.34 21.44 -11.62
C GLN A 225 4.30 20.96 -12.72
N PHE A 226 5.44 20.40 -12.35
CA PHE A 226 6.38 19.79 -13.30
C PHE A 226 5.72 18.68 -14.13
N LEU A 227 4.89 17.83 -13.52
CA LEU A 227 4.18 16.77 -14.23
C LEU A 227 3.06 17.28 -15.14
N ALA A 228 2.44 18.42 -14.81
CA ALA A 228 1.40 19.03 -15.63
C ALA A 228 1.97 19.75 -16.85
N ASP A 229 3.12 20.40 -16.70
CA ASP A 229 3.73 21.26 -17.73
C ASP A 229 4.75 20.52 -18.62
N CYS A 230 5.32 19.39 -18.18
CA CYS A 230 6.30 18.62 -18.95
C CYS A 230 5.69 17.34 -19.58
N PRO A 231 5.86 17.13 -20.90
CA PRO A 231 5.42 15.91 -21.60
C PRO A 231 5.97 14.62 -20.97
N GLU A 232 5.21 13.52 -21.08
CA GLU A 232 5.58 12.25 -20.47
C GLU A 232 6.88 11.65 -21.01
N GLU A 233 7.18 11.90 -22.29
CA GLU A 233 8.32 11.33 -23.03
C GLU A 233 9.66 11.94 -22.59
N ASP A 234 9.64 13.15 -22.02
CA ASP A 234 10.83 13.96 -21.73
C ASP A 234 11.16 14.06 -20.23
N ARG A 235 10.40 13.39 -19.35
CA ARG A 235 10.49 13.59 -17.89
C ARG A 235 11.10 12.42 -17.11
N GLU A 236 12.18 12.70 -16.38
CA GLU A 236 12.70 11.83 -15.32
C GLU A 236 12.00 12.17 -13.99
N VAL A 237 11.06 11.31 -13.57
CA VAL A 237 10.27 11.53 -12.35
C VAL A 237 11.04 11.01 -11.12
N GLU A 238 12.01 11.79 -10.65
CA GLU A 238 12.64 11.59 -9.35
C GLU A 238 11.95 12.40 -8.24
N SER A 239 11.92 11.88 -7.02
CA SER A 239 11.54 12.64 -5.82
C SER A 239 12.77 13.35 -5.23
N PHE A 240 12.57 14.31 -4.33
CA PHE A 240 13.71 14.93 -3.65
C PHE A 240 14.44 13.88 -2.80
N ARG A 241 15.73 13.71 -3.03
CA ARG A 241 16.56 12.88 -2.16
C ARG A 241 16.71 13.57 -0.81
N VAL A 242 16.24 12.90 0.25
CA VAL A 242 16.45 13.33 1.63
C VAL A 242 17.92 13.11 1.99
N ARG A 243 18.56 14.14 2.55
CA ARG A 243 19.97 14.11 2.98
C ARG A 243 20.07 14.46 4.46
N ALA A 244 21.05 13.88 5.14
CA ALA A 244 21.36 14.26 6.52
C ALA A 244 22.04 15.65 6.56
N PRO A 245 21.77 16.48 7.59
CA PRO A 245 20.81 16.25 8.66
C PRO A 245 19.37 16.52 8.21
N VAL A 246 18.42 15.67 8.61
CA VAL A 246 17.01 15.79 8.20
C VAL A 246 16.38 17.09 8.66
N ARG A 247 16.84 17.66 9.79
CA ARG A 247 16.52 19.02 10.25
C ARG A 247 17.83 19.76 10.51
N PRO A 248 17.89 21.08 10.27
CA PRO A 248 19.08 21.86 10.60
C PRO A 248 19.45 21.70 12.07
N VAL A 249 20.74 21.42 12.32
CA VAL A 249 21.31 21.26 13.65
C VAL A 249 22.38 22.32 13.81
N LYS A 250 22.45 22.94 15.00
CA LYS A 250 23.55 23.87 15.31
C LYS A 250 24.88 23.14 15.18
N LEU A 251 25.86 23.80 14.57
CA LEU A 251 27.19 23.23 14.39
C LEU A 251 27.84 22.85 15.73
N SER A 252 27.59 23.64 16.79
CA SER A 252 28.04 23.36 18.16
C SER A 252 27.46 22.10 18.79
N ARG A 253 26.43 21.48 18.18
CA ARG A 253 25.93 20.16 18.61
C ARG A 253 26.56 19.01 17.83
N LEU A 254 27.27 19.30 16.74
CA LEU A 254 27.95 18.32 15.88
C LEU A 254 29.46 18.26 16.15
N GLY A 255 30.08 19.37 16.53
CA GLY A 255 31.42 19.39 17.13
C GLY A 255 31.30 19.21 18.64
N GLY A 256 31.80 18.10 19.19
CA GLY A 256 31.78 17.83 20.63
C GLY A 256 32.37 18.97 21.46
N GLU A 257 32.13 18.93 22.77
CA GLU A 257 32.57 19.90 23.78
C GLU A 257 34.05 20.29 23.57
N ASP A 258 34.31 21.39 22.83
CA ASP A 258 35.57 22.17 22.70
C ASP A 258 35.65 22.97 21.36
N GLY A 259 34.55 23.63 20.94
CA GLY A 259 34.50 24.46 19.73
C GLY A 259 33.88 25.83 19.95
#